data_AF-A0A382FW60-F1
#
_entry.id   AF-A0A382FW60-F1
#
_cell.length_a   1.000
_cell.length_b   1.000
_cell.length_c   1.000
_cell.angle_alpha   90.00
_cell.angle_beta   90.00
_cell.angle_gamma   90.00
#
_symmetry.space_group_name_H-M   'P 1'
#
loop_
_entity.id
_entity.type
_entity.pdbx_description
1 polymer ?
#
loop_
_entity_poly.entity_id
_entity_poly.type
_entity_poly.pdbx_seq_one_letter_code
_entity_poly.pdbx_strand_id
1 'polypeptide(L)'
;MLEVNQSNPDLARIASRVSDGSLQHRLVSEIIGKADKYRLTDKQVALLVKIEGEQVGGANPKHSRSVFVGDLTALVGLLQRAKAALKFPKFRVATDDGDAIVSLAGDNGRNGGWLYVKSPSTWYDGVSDSVYYGKINPANGEYLPSPDAPSSIAVALSKFAESPAEVAGEYGRLNGNCCFCSRRLSDERSTHVGYGETCAGHYGLPWGD
;
A
#
# COMPACT_ATOMS: atom_id res chain seq x y z
N MET A 1 19.14 38.20 -4.36
CA MET A 1 18.60 36.87 -3.93
C MET A 1 17.86 36.98 -2.61
N LEU A 2 18.48 37.58 -1.58
CA LEU A 2 17.77 38.00 -0.34
C LEU A 2 16.48 38.79 -0.64
N GLU A 3 16.55 39.83 -1.47
CA GLU A 3 15.37 40.64 -1.85
C GLU A 3 14.24 39.82 -2.51
N VAL A 4 14.59 38.78 -3.29
CA VAL A 4 13.62 37.91 -3.97
C VAL A 4 12.93 36.98 -2.96
N ASN A 5 13.67 36.45 -1.99
CA ASN A 5 13.08 35.64 -0.92
C ASN A 5 12.29 36.50 0.09
N GLN A 6 12.73 37.73 0.36
CA GLN A 6 12.04 38.71 1.23
C GLN A 6 10.71 39.20 0.64
N SER A 7 10.56 39.20 -0.70
CA SER A 7 9.28 39.50 -1.35
C SER A 7 8.23 38.40 -1.19
N ASN A 8 8.60 37.20 -0.73
CA ASN A 8 7.65 36.12 -0.48
C ASN A 8 7.13 36.21 0.98
N PRO A 9 5.83 36.52 1.19
CA PRO A 9 5.29 36.78 2.52
C PRO A 9 5.32 35.53 3.42
N ASP A 10 5.22 34.32 2.86
CA ASP A 10 5.33 33.08 3.64
C ASP A 10 6.74 32.85 4.15
N LEU A 11 7.75 33.09 3.31
CA LEU A 11 9.14 32.98 3.75
C LEU A 11 9.48 34.00 4.83
N ALA A 12 9.02 35.25 4.70
CA ALA A 12 9.21 36.28 5.71
C ALA A 12 8.58 35.89 7.06
N ARG A 13 7.36 35.36 7.03
CA ARG A 13 6.63 34.88 8.20
C ARG A 13 7.34 33.70 8.88
N ILE A 14 7.74 32.69 8.11
CA ILE A 14 8.46 31.50 8.62
C ILE A 14 9.83 31.89 9.20
N ALA A 15 10.57 32.77 8.52
CA ALA A 15 11.86 33.25 9.00
C ALA A 15 11.75 34.02 10.32
N SER A 16 10.70 34.84 10.48
CA SER A 16 10.42 35.53 11.75
C SER A 16 10.22 34.53 12.89
N ARG A 17 9.41 33.49 12.66
CA ARG A 17 9.11 32.46 13.68
C ARG A 17 10.28 31.58 14.04
N VAL A 18 11.19 31.32 13.09
CA VAL A 18 12.47 30.67 13.38
C VAL A 18 13.34 31.57 14.26
N SER A 19 13.36 32.87 13.96
CA SER A 19 14.21 33.86 14.66
C SER A 19 13.73 34.16 16.08
N ASP A 20 12.41 34.25 16.29
CA ASP A 20 11.80 34.47 17.61
C ASP A 20 11.66 33.18 18.43
N GLY A 21 12.04 32.03 17.86
CA GLY A 21 12.01 30.73 18.53
C GLY A 21 10.63 30.09 18.65
N SER A 22 9.58 30.66 18.06
CA SER A 22 8.23 30.08 18.01
C SER A 22 8.07 28.94 17.00
N LEU A 23 9.08 28.70 16.16
CA LEU A 23 9.19 27.53 15.28
C LEU A 23 10.56 26.85 15.44
N GLN A 24 10.62 25.84 16.31
CA GLN A 24 11.84 25.07 16.57
C GLN A 24 11.87 23.80 15.73
N HIS A 25 12.19 23.93 14.44
CA HIS A 25 12.29 22.79 13.53
C HIS A 25 13.62 22.81 12.77
N ARG A 26 14.54 21.88 13.09
CA ARG A 26 15.91 21.83 12.57
C ARG A 26 16.01 22.01 11.05
N LEU A 27 15.21 21.25 10.30
CA LEU A 27 15.24 21.33 8.83
C LEU A 27 14.76 22.70 8.31
N VAL A 28 13.78 23.32 8.96
CA VAL A 28 13.27 24.64 8.57
C VAL A 28 14.35 25.68 8.87
N SER A 29 14.98 25.63 10.04
CA SER A 29 16.09 26.51 10.39
C SER A 29 17.27 26.38 9.43
N GLU A 30 17.65 25.16 9.02
CA GLU A 30 18.71 24.92 8.05
C GLU A 30 18.37 25.46 6.64
N ILE A 31 17.11 25.34 6.21
CA ILE A 31 16.66 25.85 4.90
C ILE A 31 16.59 27.38 4.93
N ILE A 32 16.03 27.97 5.99
CA ILE A 32 15.97 29.43 6.16
C ILE A 32 17.38 30.04 6.20
N GLY A 33 18.33 29.45 6.94
CA GLY A 33 19.72 29.92 6.97
C GLY A 33 20.46 29.82 5.61
N LYS A 34 19.96 28.99 4.69
CA LYS A 34 20.48 28.88 3.32
C LYS A 34 19.77 29.81 2.33
N ALA A 35 18.61 30.39 2.71
CA ALA A 35 17.84 31.28 1.85
C ALA A 35 18.59 32.60 1.53
N ASP A 36 19.56 32.99 2.35
CA ASP A 36 20.43 34.14 2.04
C ASP A 36 21.35 33.88 0.84
N LYS A 37 21.70 32.61 0.63
CA LYS A 37 22.62 32.16 -0.41
C LYS A 37 21.93 31.58 -1.65
N TYR A 38 20.67 31.15 -1.51
CA TYR A 38 19.92 30.48 -2.59
C TYR A 38 18.48 30.99 -2.70
N ARG A 39 18.01 31.22 -3.92
CA ARG A 39 16.58 31.47 -4.18
C ARG A 39 15.81 30.17 -3.94
N LEU A 40 14.80 30.23 -3.07
CA LEU A 40 13.90 29.09 -2.87
C LEU A 40 12.87 29.05 -3.99
N THR A 41 12.57 27.84 -4.46
CA THR A 41 11.51 27.58 -5.43
C THR A 41 10.14 27.58 -4.75
N ASP A 42 9.07 27.84 -5.48
CA ASP A 42 7.70 27.84 -4.94
C ASP A 42 7.34 26.51 -4.26
N LYS A 43 7.86 25.38 -4.77
CA LYS A 43 7.69 24.05 -4.15
C LYS A 43 8.38 23.95 -2.80
N GLN A 44 9.57 24.54 -2.66
CA GLN A 44 10.28 24.58 -1.38
C GLN A 44 9.57 25.50 -0.39
N VAL A 45 9.03 26.64 -0.84
CA VAL A 45 8.21 27.51 0.02
C VAL A 45 6.94 26.79 0.50
N ALA A 46 6.22 26.14 -0.42
CA ALA A 46 5.02 25.37 -0.07
C ALA A 46 5.29 24.24 0.93
N LEU A 47 6.45 23.58 0.83
CA LEU A 47 6.88 22.59 1.81
C LEU A 47 7.12 23.22 3.19
N LEU A 48 7.74 24.39 3.27
CA LEU A 48 7.98 25.08 4.55
C LEU A 48 6.66 25.53 5.19
N VAL A 49 5.72 26.05 4.41
CA VAL A 49 4.37 26.41 4.88
C VAL A 49 3.64 25.20 5.46
N LYS A 50 3.76 24.04 4.81
CA LYS A 50 3.18 22.79 5.32
C LYS A 50 3.80 22.37 6.65
N ILE A 51 5.12 22.37 6.76
CA ILE A 51 5.84 22.01 8.00
C ILE A 51 5.50 22.97 9.14
N GLU A 52 5.28 24.24 8.83
CA GLU A 52 4.90 25.25 9.82
C GLU A 52 3.45 25.10 10.33
N GLY A 53 2.52 24.72 9.45
CA GLY A 53 1.12 24.46 9.81
C GLY A 53 0.95 23.17 10.61
N GLU A 54 1.87 22.22 10.46
CA GLU A 54 1.96 21.01 11.28
C GLU A 54 2.61 21.35 12.62
N GLN A 55 1.81 21.41 13.71
CA GLN A 55 2.29 21.65 15.07
C GLN A 55 3.53 20.79 15.40
N VAL A 56 4.61 21.45 15.82
CA VAL A 56 5.85 20.84 16.30
C VAL A 56 5.52 20.01 17.55
N GLY A 57 5.18 18.74 17.33
CA GLY A 57 4.60 17.86 18.34
C GLY A 57 3.94 16.60 17.77
N GLY A 58 3.72 16.52 16.46
CA GLY A 58 3.32 15.28 15.81
C GLY A 58 4.51 14.35 15.64
N ALA A 59 4.63 13.33 16.49
CA ALA A 59 5.39 12.14 16.12
C ALA A 59 4.96 11.73 14.72
N ASN A 60 5.88 11.83 13.76
CA ASN A 60 5.71 11.32 12.41
C ASN A 60 5.20 9.87 12.51
N PRO A 61 3.92 9.54 12.25
CA PRO A 61 3.43 8.18 12.39
C PRO A 61 3.82 7.43 11.11
N LYS A 62 5.13 7.38 10.80
CA LYS A 62 5.62 6.70 9.59
C LYS A 62 5.55 5.19 9.69
N HIS A 63 5.19 4.66 10.86
CA HIS A 63 4.98 3.23 11.06
C HIS A 63 3.67 3.07 11.82
N SER A 64 2.61 2.68 11.10
CA SER A 64 1.56 1.92 11.77
C SER A 64 2.24 0.69 12.40
N ARG A 65 1.83 0.36 13.62
CA ARG A 65 2.40 -0.77 14.37
C ARG A 65 2.21 -2.04 13.54
N SER A 66 3.21 -2.94 13.55
CA SER A 66 3.07 -4.24 12.91
C SER A 66 1.88 -5.00 13.49
N VAL A 67 1.18 -5.75 12.63
CA VAL A 67 0.03 -6.58 13.01
C VAL A 67 0.35 -8.02 12.62
N PHE A 68 0.23 -8.95 13.56
CA PHE A 68 0.38 -10.37 13.25
C PHE A 68 -0.89 -10.87 12.55
N VAL A 69 -0.74 -11.47 11.37
CA VAL A 69 -1.85 -11.96 10.52
C VAL A 69 -1.81 -13.48 10.30
N GLY A 70 -1.06 -14.22 11.13
CA GLY A 70 -1.05 -15.69 11.10
C GLY A 70 0.07 -16.30 10.25
N ASP A 71 0.03 -17.63 10.10
CA ASP A 71 0.95 -18.39 9.26
C ASP A 71 0.56 -18.28 7.78
N LEU A 72 1.46 -17.70 6.99
CA LEU A 72 1.22 -17.39 5.58
C LEU A 72 1.88 -18.40 4.63
N THR A 73 2.38 -19.52 5.16
CA THR A 73 3.08 -20.53 4.35
C THR A 73 2.22 -21.03 3.19
N ALA A 74 0.93 -21.31 3.45
CA ALA A 74 0.00 -21.75 2.42
C ALA A 74 -0.23 -20.68 1.33
N LEU A 75 -0.34 -19.41 1.73
CA LEU A 75 -0.49 -18.27 0.83
C LEU A 75 0.72 -18.03 -0.06
N VAL A 76 1.92 -18.11 0.53
CA VAL A 76 3.16 -18.04 -0.25
C VAL A 76 3.26 -19.23 -1.19
N GLY A 77 2.92 -20.44 -0.74
CA GLY A 77 2.89 -21.65 -1.57
C GLY A 77 1.99 -21.49 -2.79
N LEU A 78 0.79 -20.95 -2.60
CA LEU A 78 -0.16 -20.62 -3.68
C LEU A 78 0.45 -19.69 -4.73
N LEU A 79 1.01 -18.56 -4.28
CA LEU A 79 1.61 -17.57 -5.17
C LEU A 79 2.86 -18.09 -5.89
N GLN A 80 3.71 -18.84 -5.18
CA GLN A 80 4.93 -19.44 -5.75
C GLN A 80 4.61 -20.51 -6.78
N ARG A 81 3.61 -21.36 -6.53
CA ARG A 81 3.14 -22.33 -7.52
C ARG A 81 2.64 -21.64 -8.77
N ALA A 82 1.80 -20.61 -8.61
CA ALA A 82 1.27 -19.84 -9.72
C ALA A 82 2.37 -19.10 -10.51
N LYS A 83 3.51 -18.77 -9.89
CA LYS A 83 4.66 -18.14 -10.56
C LYS A 83 5.27 -18.99 -11.68
N ALA A 84 5.10 -20.32 -11.64
CA ALA A 84 5.55 -21.20 -12.71
C ALA A 84 4.79 -20.96 -14.03
N ALA A 85 3.54 -20.49 -13.96
CA ALA A 85 2.68 -20.25 -15.11
C ALA A 85 2.36 -18.77 -15.35
N LEU A 86 2.44 -17.93 -14.32
CA LEU A 86 2.03 -16.52 -14.35
C LEU A 86 3.21 -15.58 -14.09
N LYS A 87 3.33 -14.54 -14.92
CA LYS A 87 4.33 -13.48 -14.74
C LYS A 87 4.14 -12.69 -13.44
N PHE A 88 2.88 -12.45 -13.05
CA PHE A 88 2.51 -11.66 -11.87
C PHE A 88 1.37 -12.33 -11.08
N PRO A 89 1.66 -13.41 -10.32
CA PRO A 89 0.68 -14.05 -9.44
C PRO A 89 0.15 -13.06 -8.39
N LYS A 90 -1.16 -13.11 -8.18
CA LYS A 90 -1.88 -12.25 -7.24
C LYS A 90 -3.23 -12.85 -6.88
N PHE A 91 -3.77 -12.44 -5.73
CA PHE A 91 -5.15 -12.70 -5.38
C PHE A 91 -5.80 -11.45 -4.78
N ARG A 92 -7.13 -11.43 -4.81
CA ARG A 92 -7.95 -10.39 -4.20
C ARG A 92 -8.49 -10.86 -2.88
N VAL A 93 -8.52 -9.93 -1.93
CA VAL A 93 -9.10 -10.12 -0.61
C VAL A 93 -10.20 -9.08 -0.48
N ALA A 94 -11.43 -9.52 -0.22
CA ALA A 94 -12.52 -8.62 0.09
C ALA A 94 -12.34 -8.09 1.52
N THR A 95 -12.55 -6.79 1.70
CA THR A 95 -12.58 -6.13 3.00
C THR A 95 -13.81 -5.23 3.08
N ASP A 96 -14.17 -4.80 4.29
CA ASP A 96 -15.29 -3.88 4.49
C ASP A 96 -15.08 -2.53 3.79
N ASP A 97 -13.82 -2.16 3.55
CA ASP A 97 -13.41 -0.91 2.88
C ASP A 97 -13.14 -1.10 1.37
N GLY A 98 -13.49 -2.28 0.84
CA GLY A 98 -13.28 -2.66 -0.54
C GLY A 98 -12.14 -3.66 -0.74
N ASP A 99 -11.87 -4.03 -1.99
CA ASP A 99 -10.88 -5.05 -2.30
C ASP A 99 -9.44 -4.59 -1.98
N ALA A 100 -8.61 -5.55 -1.61
CA ALA A 100 -7.16 -5.45 -1.65
C ALA A 100 -6.56 -6.52 -2.57
N ILE A 101 -5.45 -6.19 -3.22
CA ILE A 101 -4.64 -7.10 -4.03
C ILE A 101 -3.38 -7.48 -3.27
N VAL A 102 -3.16 -8.78 -3.12
CA VAL A 102 -1.92 -9.33 -2.57
C VAL A 102 -1.10 -9.95 -3.69
N SER A 103 0.20 -9.67 -3.74
CA SER A 103 1.12 -10.16 -4.77
C SER A 103 2.53 -10.34 -4.24
N LEU A 104 3.35 -11.16 -4.92
CA LEU A 104 4.77 -11.28 -4.59
C LEU A 104 5.51 -9.97 -4.85
N ALA A 105 6.36 -9.57 -3.90
CA ALA A 105 7.36 -8.55 -4.15
C ALA A 105 8.41 -9.06 -5.14
N GLY A 106 8.97 -8.16 -5.96
CA GLY A 106 9.98 -8.52 -6.96
C GLY A 106 11.24 -9.11 -6.33
N ASP A 107 11.73 -10.21 -6.90
CA ASP A 107 12.83 -11.01 -6.32
C ASP A 107 14.14 -10.23 -6.14
N ASN A 108 14.43 -9.31 -7.07
CA ASN A 108 15.67 -8.54 -7.07
C ASN A 108 15.62 -7.27 -6.21
N GLY A 109 14.49 -7.03 -5.53
CA GLY A 109 14.28 -5.85 -4.69
C GLY A 109 14.68 -6.08 -3.23
N ARG A 110 14.79 -4.98 -2.46
CA ARG A 110 15.01 -5.02 -1.00
C ARG A 110 14.01 -5.89 -0.22
N ASN A 111 12.83 -6.10 -0.78
CA ASN A 111 11.76 -6.90 -0.18
C ASN A 111 11.56 -8.25 -0.91
N GLY A 112 12.58 -8.80 -1.56
CA GLY A 112 12.49 -10.12 -2.20
C GLY A 112 11.91 -11.16 -1.22
N GLY A 113 10.91 -11.92 -1.68
CA GLY A 113 10.20 -12.90 -0.85
C GLY A 113 9.07 -12.35 0.03
N TRP A 114 8.87 -11.03 0.11
CA TRP A 114 7.73 -10.43 0.81
C TRP A 114 6.47 -10.44 -0.07
N LEU A 115 5.32 -10.15 0.55
CA LEU A 115 4.08 -9.87 -0.16
C LEU A 115 3.78 -8.38 -0.12
N TYR A 116 3.28 -7.82 -1.21
CA TYR A 116 2.73 -6.46 -1.26
C TYR A 116 1.21 -6.49 -1.22
N VAL A 117 0.64 -5.54 -0.49
CA VAL A 117 -0.80 -5.29 -0.39
C VAL A 117 -1.10 -3.91 -0.99
N LYS A 118 -2.04 -3.87 -1.94
CA LYS A 118 -2.41 -2.64 -2.65
C LYS A 118 -3.92 -2.58 -2.88
N SER A 119 -4.46 -1.40 -3.14
CA SER A 119 -5.79 -1.29 -3.73
C SER A 119 -5.79 -1.91 -5.14
N PRO A 120 -6.96 -2.34 -5.64
CA PRO A 120 -7.18 -2.51 -7.07
C PRO A 120 -6.74 -1.26 -7.81
N SER A 121 -6.11 -1.48 -8.97
CA SER A 121 -5.79 -0.36 -9.84
C SER A 121 -7.07 0.20 -10.44
N THR A 122 -7.24 1.50 -10.34
CA THR A 122 -8.22 2.24 -11.14
C THR A 122 -7.53 2.74 -12.40
N TRP A 123 -8.24 2.65 -13.52
CA TRP A 123 -7.81 3.25 -14.78
C TRP A 123 -8.59 4.55 -14.96
N TYR A 124 -7.88 5.68 -14.93
CA TYR A 124 -8.44 6.98 -15.21
C TYR A 124 -7.44 7.81 -16.02
N ASP A 125 -7.88 8.38 -17.14
CA ASP A 125 -7.09 9.26 -18.01
C ASP A 125 -5.70 8.72 -18.39
N GLY A 126 -5.64 7.42 -18.75
CA GLY A 126 -4.38 6.76 -19.14
C GLY A 126 -3.41 6.47 -17.98
N VAL A 127 -3.78 6.80 -16.74
CA VAL A 127 -3.00 6.51 -15.54
C VAL A 127 -3.64 5.36 -14.78
N SER A 128 -2.83 4.33 -14.51
CA SER A 128 -3.16 3.27 -13.56
C SER A 128 -2.68 3.70 -12.18
N ASP A 129 -3.60 4.07 -11.30
CA ASP A 129 -3.26 4.37 -9.91
C ASP A 129 -3.66 3.22 -8.99
N SER A 130 -2.81 2.93 -8.00
CA SER A 130 -3.11 1.95 -6.95
C SER A 130 -2.46 2.42 -5.66
N VAL A 131 -3.23 2.48 -4.58
CA VAL A 131 -2.73 2.84 -3.26
C VAL A 131 -1.96 1.67 -2.68
N TYR A 132 -0.76 1.93 -2.17
CA TYR A 132 0.03 0.93 -1.47
C TYR A 132 -0.44 0.84 -0.01
N TYR A 133 -1.01 -0.29 0.38
CA TYR A 133 -1.51 -0.52 1.73
C TYR A 133 -0.47 -1.16 2.64
N GLY A 134 0.63 -1.69 2.11
CA GLY A 134 1.71 -2.19 2.95
C GLY A 134 2.33 -3.45 2.41
N LYS A 135 3.04 -4.14 3.30
CA LYS A 135 3.74 -5.39 2.97
C LYS A 135 3.67 -6.38 4.10
N ILE A 136 3.78 -7.65 3.75
CA ILE A 136 3.71 -8.75 4.68
C ILE A 136 5.03 -9.51 4.61
N ASN A 137 5.60 -9.79 5.78
CA ASN A 137 6.73 -10.68 5.92
C ASN A 137 6.22 -12.11 6.15
N PRO A 138 6.28 -12.99 5.14
CA PRO A 138 5.77 -14.34 5.32
C PRO A 138 6.59 -15.19 6.29
N ALA A 139 7.84 -14.82 6.58
CA ALA A 139 8.69 -15.58 7.50
C ALA A 139 8.21 -15.51 8.96
N ASN A 140 7.45 -14.48 9.33
CA ASN A 140 6.97 -14.28 10.69
C ASN A 140 5.49 -13.89 10.78
N GLY A 141 4.77 -13.87 9.65
CA GLY A 141 3.34 -13.55 9.63
C GLY A 141 3.02 -12.08 9.93
N GLU A 142 4.00 -11.18 9.89
CA GLU A 142 3.77 -9.78 10.23
C GLU A 142 3.35 -8.96 9.00
N TYR A 143 2.20 -8.31 9.12
CA TYR A 143 1.78 -7.24 8.24
C TYR A 143 2.31 -5.90 8.75
N LEU A 144 2.95 -5.15 7.86
CA LEU A 144 3.40 -3.77 8.04
C LEU A 144 2.50 -2.86 7.19
N PRO A 145 1.43 -2.28 7.77
CA PRO A 145 0.52 -1.42 7.03
C PRO A 145 1.21 -0.12 6.62
N SER A 146 0.71 0.53 5.58
CA SER A 146 0.96 1.94 5.30
C SER A 146 -0.04 2.80 6.09
N PRO A 147 0.19 4.13 6.21
CA PRO A 147 -0.79 5.04 6.82
C PRO A 147 -2.15 5.05 6.11
N ASP A 148 -2.18 4.73 4.81
CA ASP A 148 -3.39 4.72 3.98
C ASP A 148 -4.11 3.37 4.00
N ALA A 149 -3.62 2.40 4.78
CA ALA A 149 -4.16 1.06 4.84
C ALA A 149 -5.43 0.99 5.70
N PRO A 150 -6.57 0.55 5.16
CA PRO A 150 -7.73 0.22 5.97
C PRO A 150 -7.41 -0.85 7.03
N SER A 151 -7.99 -0.71 8.22
CA SER A 151 -7.79 -1.66 9.32
C SER A 151 -8.39 -3.04 9.04
N SER A 152 -9.45 -3.09 8.21
CA SER A 152 -10.13 -4.31 7.77
C SER A 152 -9.22 -5.26 6.97
N ILE A 153 -8.14 -4.75 6.37
CA ILE A 153 -7.17 -5.58 5.65
C ILE A 153 -6.53 -6.61 6.55
N ALA A 154 -6.11 -6.24 7.76
CA ALA A 154 -5.44 -7.17 8.66
C ALA A 154 -6.36 -8.35 9.03
N VAL A 155 -7.64 -8.07 9.28
CA VAL A 155 -8.66 -9.08 9.58
C VAL A 155 -8.82 -10.03 8.39
N ALA A 156 -8.91 -9.48 7.18
CA ALA A 156 -9.11 -10.27 5.99
C ALA A 156 -7.88 -11.12 5.62
N LEU A 157 -6.67 -10.60 5.86
CA LEU A 157 -5.41 -11.35 5.71
C LEU A 157 -5.34 -12.53 6.68
N SER A 158 -5.73 -12.33 7.95
CA SER A 158 -5.75 -13.41 8.94
C SER A 158 -6.69 -14.54 8.53
N LYS A 159 -7.91 -14.22 8.07
CA LYS A 159 -8.85 -15.24 7.56
C LYS A 159 -8.26 -16.01 6.37
N PHE A 160 -7.59 -15.31 5.47
CA PHE A 160 -6.98 -15.94 4.29
C PHE A 160 -5.81 -16.84 4.68
N ALA A 161 -5.04 -16.48 5.71
CA ALA A 161 -3.95 -17.31 6.25
C ALA A 161 -4.47 -18.66 6.77
N GLU A 162 -5.63 -18.66 7.43
CA GLU A 162 -6.26 -19.87 8.00
C GLU A 162 -6.82 -20.80 6.91
N SER A 163 -7.59 -20.26 5.96
CA SER A 163 -8.30 -21.05 4.94
C SER A 163 -8.22 -20.43 3.54
N PRO A 164 -7.08 -20.51 2.83
CA PRO A 164 -6.91 -19.83 1.54
C PRO A 164 -7.93 -20.21 0.47
N ALA A 165 -8.24 -21.51 0.33
CA ALA A 165 -9.16 -22.01 -0.69
C ALA A 165 -10.61 -21.57 -0.41
N GLU A 166 -11.01 -21.57 0.86
CA GLU A 166 -12.33 -21.16 1.31
C GLU A 166 -12.55 -19.67 1.04
N VAL A 167 -11.64 -18.81 1.49
CA VAL A 167 -11.73 -17.36 1.32
C VAL A 167 -11.65 -16.96 -0.15
N ALA A 168 -10.79 -17.63 -0.94
CA ALA A 168 -10.73 -17.44 -2.39
C ALA A 168 -12.07 -17.76 -3.08
N GLY A 169 -12.72 -18.84 -2.65
CA GLY A 169 -14.01 -19.25 -3.18
C GLY A 169 -15.16 -18.35 -2.74
N GLU A 170 -15.16 -17.93 -1.48
CA GLU A 170 -16.14 -16.98 -0.95
C GLU A 170 -16.12 -15.67 -1.73
N TYR A 171 -14.92 -15.14 -1.99
CA TYR A 171 -14.76 -13.93 -2.80
C TYR A 171 -15.46 -14.07 -4.16
N GLY A 172 -15.24 -15.18 -4.88
CA GLY A 172 -15.80 -15.33 -6.21
C GLY A 172 -17.30 -15.59 -6.23
N ARG A 173 -17.83 -16.30 -5.23
CA ARG A 173 -19.28 -16.48 -5.05
C ARG A 173 -19.97 -15.15 -4.77
N LEU A 174 -19.37 -14.30 -3.93
CA LEU A 174 -19.94 -13.00 -3.58
C LEU A 174 -19.87 -12.00 -4.74
N ASN A 175 -18.76 -11.96 -5.47
CA ASN A 175 -18.50 -10.91 -6.48
C ASN A 175 -18.83 -11.34 -7.92
N GLY A 176 -19.05 -12.64 -8.16
CA GLY A 176 -19.21 -13.20 -9.51
C GLY A 176 -17.93 -13.17 -10.35
N ASN A 177 -16.78 -12.84 -9.76
CA ASN A 177 -15.49 -12.71 -10.44
C ASN A 177 -14.41 -13.52 -9.72
N CYS A 178 -13.53 -14.18 -10.46
CA CYS A 178 -12.42 -14.96 -9.89
C CYS A 178 -11.47 -14.08 -9.05
N CYS A 179 -11.16 -14.48 -7.82
CA CYS A 179 -10.26 -13.72 -6.93
C CYS A 179 -8.83 -13.58 -7.48
N PHE A 180 -8.38 -14.49 -8.34
CA PHE A 180 -7.01 -14.48 -8.90
C PHE A 180 -6.88 -13.58 -10.14
N CYS A 181 -7.77 -13.77 -11.12
CA CYS A 181 -7.67 -13.08 -12.42
C CYS A 181 -8.69 -11.95 -12.62
N SER A 182 -9.65 -11.78 -11.70
CA SER A 182 -10.76 -10.81 -11.78
C SER A 182 -11.69 -10.98 -13.00
N ARG A 183 -11.60 -12.07 -13.75
CA ARG A 183 -12.54 -12.36 -14.83
C ARG A 183 -13.86 -12.86 -14.25
N ARG A 184 -14.96 -12.50 -14.92
CA ARG A 184 -16.30 -12.98 -14.60
C ARG A 184 -16.37 -14.50 -14.65
N LEU A 185 -16.99 -15.09 -13.65
CA LEU A 185 -17.33 -16.51 -13.58
C LEU A 185 -18.63 -16.72 -14.34
N SER A 186 -18.61 -17.60 -15.34
CA SER A 186 -19.77 -17.92 -16.19
C SER A 186 -20.07 -19.41 -16.29
N ASP A 187 -19.08 -20.26 -16.01
CA ASP A 187 -19.27 -21.70 -15.87
C ASP A 187 -19.83 -22.02 -14.48
N GLU A 188 -20.78 -22.96 -14.41
CA GLU A 188 -21.54 -23.27 -13.20
C GLU A 188 -20.62 -23.79 -12.07
N ARG A 189 -19.68 -24.69 -12.40
CA ARG A 189 -18.69 -25.22 -11.46
C ARG A 189 -17.80 -24.11 -10.92
N SER A 190 -17.36 -23.21 -11.80
CA SER A 190 -16.54 -22.05 -11.43
C SER A 190 -17.29 -21.08 -10.53
N THR A 191 -18.59 -20.89 -10.76
CA THR A 191 -19.46 -20.07 -9.93
C THR A 191 -19.69 -20.73 -8.57
N HIS A 192 -19.85 -22.05 -8.53
CA HIS A 192 -19.98 -22.85 -7.31
C HIS A 192 -18.73 -22.76 -6.42
N VAL A 193 -17.55 -23.06 -6.97
CA VAL A 193 -16.30 -23.03 -6.18
C VAL A 193 -15.75 -21.62 -5.96
N GLY A 194 -16.09 -20.65 -6.82
CA GLY A 194 -15.70 -19.24 -6.72
C GLY A 194 -14.42 -18.86 -7.47
N TYR A 195 -13.90 -19.72 -8.33
CA TYR A 195 -12.77 -19.42 -9.20
C TYR A 195 -12.77 -20.31 -10.44
N GLY A 196 -12.16 -19.83 -11.52
CA GLY A 196 -12.12 -20.57 -12.78
C GLY A 196 -11.08 -21.69 -12.81
N GLU A 197 -11.33 -22.71 -13.61
CA GLU A 197 -10.48 -23.89 -13.83
C GLU A 197 -9.00 -23.55 -14.03
N THR A 198 -8.70 -22.61 -14.94
CA THR A 198 -7.33 -22.21 -15.23
C THR A 198 -6.62 -21.65 -14.00
N CYS A 199 -7.32 -20.85 -13.20
CA CYS A 199 -6.74 -20.33 -11.96
C CYS A 199 -6.60 -21.44 -10.92
N ALA A 200 -7.58 -22.34 -10.81
CA ALA A 200 -7.46 -23.50 -9.94
C ALA A 200 -6.21 -24.33 -10.27
N GLY A 201 -5.95 -24.62 -11.55
CA GLY A 201 -4.75 -25.33 -11.99
C GLY A 201 -3.45 -24.59 -11.65
N HIS A 202 -3.37 -23.28 -11.92
CA HIS A 202 -2.17 -22.48 -11.61
C HIS A 202 -1.87 -22.40 -10.11
N TYR A 203 -2.91 -22.24 -9.29
CA TYR A 203 -2.78 -22.08 -7.85
C TYR A 203 -2.80 -23.44 -7.10
N GLY A 204 -3.16 -24.54 -7.76
CA GLY A 204 -3.23 -25.86 -7.12
C GLY A 204 -4.44 -26.01 -6.20
N LEU A 205 -5.57 -25.44 -6.61
CA LEU A 205 -6.85 -25.49 -5.89
C LEU A 205 -7.80 -26.51 -6.51
N PRO A 206 -8.75 -27.07 -5.73
CA PRO A 206 -9.76 -28.00 -6.24
C PRO A 206 -10.75 -27.30 -7.19
N TRP A 207 -11.17 -27.96 -8.27
CA TRP A 207 -12.18 -27.42 -9.18
C TRP A 207 -12.91 -28.54 -9.92
N GLY A 208 -14.24 -28.44 -10.01
CA GLY A 208 -15.06 -29.26 -10.91
C GLY A 208 -15.66 -30.54 -10.31
N ASP A 209 -15.58 -30.74 -9.00
CA ASP A 209 -16.29 -31.80 -8.27
C ASP A 209 -17.75 -31.42 -7.97
#